data_AF-A0AA43RNT2-F1
#
_entry.id   AF-A0AA43RNT2-F1
#
_cell.length_a   1.000
_cell.length_b   1.000
_cell.length_c   1.000
_cell.angle_alpha   90.00
_cell.angle_beta   90.00
_cell.angle_gamma   90.00
#
_symmetry.space_group_name_H-M   'P 1'
#
loop_
_entity.id
_entity.type
_entity.pdbx_description
1 polymer ?
#
loop_
_entity_poly.entity_id
_entity_poly.type
_entity_poly.pdbx_seq_one_letter_code
_entity_poly.pdbx_strand_id
1 'polypeptide(L)' 'MNEANLVCKSCGSTTFTKGEVSSADANLMPIGKSFSFGSPLIYTFCKMCGEVVSIKVEKPEKF' A
#
# COMPACT_ATOMS: atom_id res chain seq x y z
N MET A 1 -8.90 -8.98 -11.52
CA MET A 1 -7.66 -9.74 -11.22
C MET A 1 -8.10 -11.07 -10.66
N ASN A 2 -7.81 -12.16 -11.36
CA ASN A 2 -8.22 -13.50 -10.93
C ASN A 2 -7.59 -13.80 -9.56
N GLU A 3 -8.39 -14.30 -8.64
CA GLU A 3 -8.04 -14.73 -7.29
C GLU A 3 -7.19 -16.01 -7.34
N ALA A 4 -6.07 -15.99 -8.07
CA ALA A 4 -5.04 -17.00 -7.94
C ALA A 4 -4.52 -16.90 -6.51
N ASN A 5 -4.97 -17.83 -5.66
CA ASN A 5 -4.68 -17.98 -4.23
C ASN A 5 -3.46 -17.18 -3.78
N LEU A 6 -3.68 -15.98 -3.25
CA LEU A 6 -2.60 -15.15 -2.75
C LEU A 6 -2.00 -15.88 -1.54
N VAL A 7 -0.74 -16.30 -1.66
CA VAL A 7 0.01 -16.97 -0.60
C VAL A 7 1.21 -16.11 -0.26
N CYS A 8 1.44 -15.89 1.03
CA CYS A 8 2.58 -15.12 1.50
C CYS A 8 3.85 -15.89 1.16
N LYS A 9 4.74 -15.29 0.36
CA LYS A 9 5.99 -15.92 -0.06
C LYS A 9 6.98 -16.12 1.09
N SER A 10 6.80 -15.38 2.18
CA SER A 10 7.67 -15.44 3.36
C SER A 10 7.26 -16.53 4.35
N CYS A 11 5.95 -16.71 4.61
CA CYS A 11 5.47 -17.65 5.65
C CYS A 11 4.37 -18.63 5.21
N GLY A 12 3.94 -18.61 3.96
CA GLY A 12 2.90 -19.50 3.44
C GLY A 12 1.46 -19.17 3.88
N SER A 13 1.25 -18.14 4.70
CA SER A 13 -0.10 -17.72 5.11
C SER A 13 -0.91 -17.15 3.95
N THR A 14 -2.22 -17.37 3.96
CA THR A 14 -3.21 -16.79 3.03
C THR A 14 -3.97 -15.61 3.63
N THR A 15 -3.63 -15.20 4.86
CA THR A 15 -4.32 -14.10 5.55
C THR A 15 -3.58 -12.78 5.35
N PHE A 16 -4.27 -11.83 4.72
CA PHE A 16 -3.76 -10.49 4.45
C PHE A 16 -4.68 -9.44 5.04
N THR A 17 -4.09 -8.30 5.36
CA THR A 17 -4.82 -7.11 5.78
C THR A 17 -4.25 -5.87 5.12
N LYS A 18 -4.90 -4.72 5.33
CA LYS A 18 -4.51 -3.44 4.77
C LYS A 18 -4.20 -2.45 5.87
N GLY A 19 -3.28 -1.54 5.59
CA GLY A 19 -2.95 -0.42 6.45
C GLY A 19 -2.44 0.77 5.64
N GLU A 20 -2.37 1.92 6.29
CA GLU A 20 -1.79 3.14 5.77
C GLU A 20 -0.92 3.78 6.85
N VAL A 21 0.02 4.63 6.44
CA VAL A 21 0.80 5.45 7.39
C VAL A 21 0.01 6.73 7.64
N SER A 22 -0.47 6.93 8.86
CA SER A 22 -1.40 8.01 9.22
C SER A 22 -0.70 9.35 9.50
N SER A 23 0.18 9.79 8.61
CA SER A 23 0.78 11.13 8.66
C SER A 23 0.74 11.79 7.28
N ALA A 24 0.38 13.08 7.23
CA ALA A 24 0.29 13.81 5.96
C ALA A 24 1.64 13.84 5.21
N ASP A 25 2.75 13.86 5.95
CA ASP A 25 4.12 13.84 5.40
C ASP A 25 4.53 12.47 4.82
N ALA A 26 3.75 11.40 5.06
CA ALA A 26 4.00 10.07 4.50
C ALA A 26 3.23 9.81 3.19
N ASN A 27 2.50 10.80 2.68
CA ASN A 27 1.83 10.70 1.40
C ASN A 27 2.84 10.66 0.25
N LEU A 28 2.51 9.90 -0.80
CA LEU A 28 3.24 9.97 -2.06
C LEU A 28 3.00 11.34 -2.69
N MET A 29 4.09 12.04 -3.02
CA MET A 29 4.03 13.42 -3.52
C MET A 29 4.40 13.49 -5.00
N PRO A 30 3.67 14.28 -5.82
CA PRO A 30 4.07 14.57 -7.19
C PRO A 30 5.36 15.40 -7.21
N ILE A 31 6.30 15.01 -8.07
CA ILE A 31 7.58 15.70 -8.21
C ILE A 31 7.34 17.13 -8.71
N GLY A 32 7.93 18.12 -8.02
CA GLY A 32 7.89 19.52 -8.43
C GLY A 32 6.57 20.26 -8.17
N LYS A 33 5.59 19.66 -7.47
CA LYS A 33 4.33 20.33 -7.10
C LYS A 33 4.32 20.72 -5.62
N SER A 34 4.66 21.98 -5.35
CA SER A 34 4.77 22.56 -4.00
C SER A 34 3.43 22.72 -3.26
N PHE A 35 2.30 22.76 -3.98
CA PHE A 35 0.94 22.92 -3.46
C PHE A 35 0.12 21.63 -3.56
N SER A 36 0.73 20.47 -3.33
CA SER A 36 0.04 19.18 -3.30
C SER A 36 -0.11 18.66 -1.88
N PHE A 37 -1.19 17.93 -1.62
CA PHE A 37 -1.34 17.11 -0.41
C PHE A 37 -0.95 15.63 -0.65
N GLY A 38 -0.50 15.31 -1.88
CA GLY A 38 -0.15 13.97 -2.30
C GLY A 38 -1.32 12.99 -2.27
N SER A 39 -0.97 11.70 -2.24
CA SER A 39 -1.89 10.58 -2.06
C SER A 39 -1.37 9.64 -0.98
N PRO A 40 -2.23 9.16 -0.06
CA PRO A 40 -1.88 8.05 0.82
C PRO A 40 -1.43 6.81 0.05
N LEU A 41 -0.59 6.02 0.70
CA LEU A 41 -0.18 4.69 0.25
C LEU A 41 -0.90 3.62 1.06
N ILE A 42 -1.62 2.75 0.37
CA ILE A 42 -2.30 1.60 0.96
C ILE A 42 -1.37 0.39 0.85
N TYR A 43 -0.95 -0.13 1.99
CA TYR A 43 -0.14 -1.34 2.10
C TYR A 43 -1.06 -2.53 2.25
N THR A 44 -0.87 -3.57 1.45
CA THR A 44 -1.42 -4.90 1.74
C THR A 44 -0.28 -5.77 2.24
N PHE A 45 -0.45 -6.36 3.41
CA PHE A 45 0.59 -7.15 4.05
C PHE A 45 0.02 -8.39 4.72
N CYS A 46 0.89 -9.38 4.91
CA CYS A 46 0.55 -10.63 5.56
C CYS A 46 0.28 -10.36 7.05
N LYS A 47 -0.92 -10.68 7.53
CA LYS A 47 -1.30 -10.47 8.93
C LYS A 47 -0.46 -11.31 9.90
N MET A 48 0.07 -12.44 9.42
CA MET A 48 0.83 -13.38 10.26
C MET A 48 2.29 -13.00 10.47
N CYS A 49 2.96 -12.46 9.44
CA CYS A 49 4.41 -12.21 9.50
C CYS A 49 4.84 -10.78 9.15
N GLY A 50 3.91 -9.92 8.71
CA GLY A 50 4.21 -8.53 8.36
C GLY A 50 4.74 -8.30 6.95
N GLU A 51 5.00 -9.35 6.16
CA GLU A 51 5.49 -9.22 4.78
C GLU A 51 4.54 -8.38 3.92
N VAL A 52 5.04 -7.28 3.36
CA VAL A 52 4.27 -6.42 2.45
C VAL A 52 4.22 -7.07 1.07
N VAL A 53 3.01 -7.34 0.57
CA VAL A 53 2.81 -8.00 -0.74
C VAL A 53 2.44 -7.03 -1.85
N SER A 54 1.91 -5.85 -1.49
CA SER A 54 1.68 -4.77 -2.46
C SER A 54 1.54 -3.42 -1.77
N ILE A 55 1.87 -2.38 -2.51
CA ILE A 55 1.66 -0.97 -2.16
C ILE A 55 0.84 -0.36 -3.28
N LYS A 56 -0.23 0.37 -2.95
CA LYS A 56 -1.10 1.05 -3.91
C LYS A 56 -1.23 2.52 -3.58
N VAL A 57 -1.19 3.36 -4.60
CA VAL A 57 -1.54 4.79 -4.50
C VAL A 57 -3.06 4.89 -4.42
N GLU A 58 -3.60 5.52 -3.39
CA GLU A 58 -5.06 5.64 -3.21
C GLU A 58 -5.71 6.55 -4.26
N LYS A 59 -5.05 7.66 -4.61
CA LYS A 59 -5.55 8.75 -5.46
C LYS A 59 -4.57 9.05 -6.60
N PRO A 60 -4.37 8.10 -7.53
CA PRO A 60 -3.41 8.27 -8.64
C PRO A 60 -3.74 9.45 -9.56
N GLU A 61 -5.00 9.88 -9.63
CA GLU A 61 -5.47 11.02 -10.43
C GLU A 61 -4.93 12.39 -9.99
N LYS A 62 -4.25 12.48 -8.83
CA LYS A 62 -3.63 13.72 -8.33
C LYS A 62 -2.27 14.03 -8.94
N PHE A 63 -1.70 13.11 -9.70
CA PHE A 63 -0.37 13.21 -10.28
C PHE A 63 -0.45 13.74 -11.70
#